data_AF-A0A524LCH3-F1
#
_entry.id   AF-A0A524LCH3-F1
#
_cell.length_a   1.000
_cell.length_b   1.000
_cell.length_c   1.000
_cell.angle_alpha   90.00
_cell.angle_beta   90.00
_cell.angle_gamma   90.00
#
_symmetry.space_group_name_H-M   'P 1'
#
loop_
_entity.id
_entity.type
_entity.pdbx_description
1 polymer ?
#
loop_
_entity_poly.entity_id
_entity_poly.type
_entity_poly.pdbx_seq_one_letter_code
_entity_poly.pdbx_strand_id
1 'polypeptide(L)'
;MRTPRRALALALSVIVLAGPASRSRASEAEFRPVAGEGLGYLRLAREGTAYHLLRVDLARHPLRVADARREGRKAASVDELCREAGALVAINGTFFDEDYRPLGLVASAGRELNPLRNVSWWAAFVVRERKGGAKAEILSTAQLLVLAPEDRGPFAAALQSGPRTVASGRAVKLKEQSAARSAVCVTDPTHVILVT
;
A
#
# COMPACT_ATOMS: atom_id res chain seq x y z
N MET A 1 6.63 -55.21 -56.24
CA MET A 1 7.32 -54.05 -55.63
C MET A 1 6.41 -53.45 -54.56
N ARG A 2 7.02 -52.91 -53.50
CA ARG A 2 6.51 -52.84 -52.11
C ARG A 2 5.29 -51.92 -51.88
N THR A 3 4.36 -52.41 -51.07
CA THR A 3 3.23 -51.71 -50.44
C THR A 3 3.69 -50.59 -49.49
N PRO A 4 3.02 -49.42 -49.45
CA PRO A 4 3.32 -48.39 -48.46
C PRO A 4 2.59 -48.69 -47.15
N ARG A 5 3.37 -48.70 -46.06
CA ARG A 5 2.93 -48.84 -44.67
C ARG A 5 2.18 -47.58 -44.24
N ARG A 6 0.94 -47.72 -43.76
CA ARG A 6 0.21 -46.68 -43.03
C ARG A 6 0.80 -46.55 -41.62
N ALA A 7 1.40 -45.40 -41.31
CA ALA A 7 1.88 -45.09 -39.97
C ALA A 7 0.68 -44.67 -39.09
N LEU A 8 0.48 -45.40 -38.00
CA LEU A 8 -0.52 -45.13 -36.98
C LEU A 8 0.10 -44.12 -35.99
N ALA A 9 -0.36 -42.87 -35.99
CA ALA A 9 0.05 -41.88 -35.00
C ALA A 9 -0.80 -42.07 -33.72
N LEU A 10 -0.16 -42.55 -32.66
CA LEU A 10 -0.76 -42.71 -31.34
C LEU A 10 -0.76 -41.33 -30.64
N ALA A 11 -1.93 -40.71 -30.47
CA ALA A 11 -2.07 -39.49 -29.67
C ALA A 11 -2.10 -39.86 -28.18
N LEU A 12 -1.04 -39.52 -27.45
CA LEU A 12 -1.02 -39.58 -25.98
C LEU A 12 -1.72 -38.34 -25.42
N SER A 13 -2.94 -38.52 -24.93
CA SER A 13 -3.67 -37.49 -24.16
C SER A 13 -3.16 -37.49 -22.72
N VAL A 14 -2.41 -36.47 -22.33
CA VAL A 14 -2.08 -36.20 -20.93
C VAL A 14 -3.30 -35.56 -20.27
N ILE A 15 -4.03 -36.35 -19.48
CA ILE A 15 -5.09 -35.83 -18.61
C ILE A 15 -4.43 -35.27 -17.36
N VAL A 16 -4.28 -33.95 -17.30
CA VAL A 16 -3.95 -33.25 -16.04
C VAL A 16 -5.23 -33.17 -15.22
N LEU A 17 -5.39 -34.09 -14.27
CA LEU A 17 -6.39 -33.98 -13.21
C LEU A 17 -5.98 -32.83 -12.28
N ALA A 18 -6.48 -31.64 -12.58
CA ALA A 18 -6.45 -30.52 -11.65
C ALA A 18 -7.31 -30.89 -10.43
N GLY A 19 -6.67 -31.27 -9.33
CA GLY A 19 -7.35 -31.45 -8.05
C GLY A 19 -8.08 -30.16 -7.64
N PRO A 20 -9.17 -30.25 -6.85
CA PRO A 20 -9.91 -29.08 -6.44
C PRO A 20 -9.01 -28.21 -5.57
N ALA A 21 -8.55 -27.09 -6.15
CA ALA A 21 -7.97 -26.02 -5.37
C ALA A 21 -9.03 -25.59 -4.36
N SER A 22 -8.76 -25.83 -3.08
CA SER A 22 -9.55 -25.27 -1.98
C SER A 22 -9.48 -23.75 -2.06
N ARG A 23 -10.38 -23.16 -2.84
CA ARG A 23 -10.72 -21.76 -2.75
C ARG A 23 -11.50 -21.63 -1.45
N SER A 24 -10.77 -21.35 -0.37
CA SER A 24 -11.36 -20.67 0.78
C SER A 24 -12.19 -19.52 0.22
N ARG A 25 -13.51 -19.62 0.28
CA ARG A 25 -14.43 -18.50 0.09
C ARG A 25 -14.14 -17.53 1.24
N ALA A 26 -13.12 -16.70 1.09
CA ALA A 26 -13.20 -15.37 1.66
C ALA A 26 -14.49 -14.80 1.06
N SER A 27 -15.54 -14.61 1.86
CA SER A 27 -16.62 -13.74 1.47
C SER A 27 -15.96 -12.46 0.97
N GLU A 28 -16.22 -12.04 -0.28
CA GLU A 28 -15.75 -10.73 -0.74
C GLU A 28 -16.23 -9.73 0.30
N ALA A 29 -15.30 -9.21 1.09
CA ALA A 29 -15.65 -8.35 2.19
C ALA A 29 -16.24 -7.07 1.58
N GLU A 30 -17.51 -6.82 1.84
CA GLU A 30 -18.25 -5.78 1.14
C GLU A 30 -17.95 -4.41 1.76
N PHE A 31 -17.25 -3.56 1.01
CA PHE A 31 -16.98 -2.19 1.42
C PHE A 31 -18.22 -1.33 1.15
N ARG A 32 -18.72 -0.66 2.20
CA ARG A 32 -19.81 0.31 2.09
C ARG A 32 -19.28 1.63 1.53
N PRO A 33 -19.95 2.28 0.58
CA PRO A 33 -19.50 3.58 0.08
C PRO A 33 -19.51 4.63 1.20
N VAL A 34 -18.48 5.47 1.24
CA VAL A 34 -18.37 6.58 2.22
C VAL A 34 -18.72 7.91 1.57
N ALA A 35 -18.14 8.18 0.39
CA ALA A 35 -18.38 9.41 -0.35
C ALA A 35 -18.16 9.15 -1.85
N GLY A 36 -19.26 9.06 -2.59
CA GLY A 36 -19.24 8.73 -4.02
C GLY A 36 -18.67 7.34 -4.31
N GLU A 37 -18.33 7.11 -5.57
CA GLU A 37 -17.65 5.89 -6.02
C GLU A 37 -16.15 5.96 -5.69
N GLY A 38 -15.52 4.80 -5.47
CA GLY A 38 -14.07 4.70 -5.26
C GLY A 38 -13.57 4.95 -3.84
N LEU A 39 -14.44 5.32 -2.89
CA LEU A 39 -14.11 5.37 -1.46
C LEU A 39 -15.06 4.47 -0.68
N GLY A 40 -14.53 3.34 -0.19
CA GLY A 40 -15.30 2.35 0.55
C GLY A 40 -14.77 2.15 1.98
N TYR A 41 -15.66 1.79 2.90
CA TYR A 41 -15.36 1.50 4.29
C TYR A 41 -15.86 0.11 4.69
N LEU A 42 -15.03 -0.60 5.44
CA LEU A 42 -15.34 -1.89 6.03
C LEU A 42 -14.86 -1.91 7.47
N ARG A 43 -15.74 -2.31 8.39
CA ARG A 43 -15.36 -2.66 9.76
C ARG A 43 -15.25 -4.17 9.88
N LEU A 44 -14.07 -4.66 10.22
CA LEU A 44 -13.79 -6.08 10.44
C LEU A 44 -13.54 -6.32 11.93
N ALA A 45 -14.29 -7.21 12.56
CA ALA A 45 -14.03 -7.64 13.93
C ALA A 45 -13.36 -9.02 13.91
N ARG A 46 -12.20 -9.16 14.57
CA ARG A 46 -11.47 -10.43 14.68
C ARG A 46 -10.74 -10.50 16.01
N GLU A 47 -10.89 -11.61 16.72
CA GLU A 47 -10.16 -11.89 17.98
C GLU A 47 -10.30 -10.73 19.00
N GLY A 48 -11.51 -10.17 19.13
CA GLY A 48 -11.79 -9.05 20.04
C GLY A 48 -11.27 -7.68 19.58
N THR A 49 -10.59 -7.60 18.44
CA THR A 49 -10.10 -6.34 17.84
C THR A 49 -11.02 -5.91 16.71
N ALA A 50 -11.35 -4.61 16.67
CA ALA A 50 -12.04 -4.00 15.54
C ALA A 50 -11.02 -3.29 14.65
N TYR A 51 -11.01 -3.65 13.37
CA TYR A 51 -10.21 -3.01 12.33
C TYR A 51 -11.13 -2.17 11.44
N HIS A 52 -10.69 -0.97 11.13
CA HIS A 52 -11.34 -0.05 10.21
C HIS A 52 -10.53 -0.01 8.92
N LEU A 53 -11.15 -0.44 7.82
CA LEU A 53 -10.51 -0.52 6.51
C LEU A 53 -11.16 0.51 5.59
N LEU A 54 -10.35 1.31 4.92
CA LEU A 54 -10.78 2.24 3.89
C LEU A 54 -10.13 1.88 2.57
N ARG A 55 -10.94 1.50 1.58
CA ARG A 55 -10.49 1.24 0.21
C ARG A 55 -10.61 2.53 -0.60
N VAL A 56 -9.50 2.92 -1.23
CA VAL A 56 -9.35 4.15 -2.00
C VAL A 56 -8.95 3.81 -3.43
N ASP A 57 -9.75 4.22 -4.40
CA ASP A 57 -9.41 4.28 -5.83
C ASP A 57 -8.71 5.62 -6.13
N LEU A 58 -7.43 5.55 -6.46
CA LEU A 58 -6.57 6.71 -6.69
C LEU A 58 -6.95 7.51 -7.94
N ALA A 59 -7.70 6.93 -8.88
CA ALA A 59 -8.19 7.67 -10.05
C ALA A 59 -9.30 8.66 -9.69
N ARG A 60 -9.99 8.43 -8.55
CA ARG A 60 -11.13 9.24 -8.10
C ARG A 60 -10.80 10.06 -6.87
N HIS A 61 -9.99 9.50 -5.97
CA HIS A 61 -9.66 10.10 -4.67
C HIS A 61 -8.13 10.19 -4.54
N PRO A 62 -7.54 11.37 -4.80
CA PRO A 62 -6.09 11.52 -4.72
C PRO A 62 -5.60 11.43 -3.26
N LEU A 63 -4.53 10.66 -3.05
CA LEU A 63 -3.85 10.61 -1.76
C LEU A 63 -2.79 11.69 -1.67
N ARG A 64 -2.74 12.37 -0.52
CA ARG A 64 -1.74 13.39 -0.21
C ARG A 64 -1.11 13.12 1.15
N VAL A 65 0.15 13.51 1.29
CA VAL A 65 0.83 13.54 2.58
C VAL A 65 0.73 14.95 3.14
N ALA A 66 0.09 15.07 4.31
CA ALA A 66 0.05 16.30 5.09
C ALA A 66 1.22 16.31 6.08
N ASP A 67 2.06 17.34 6.01
CA ASP A 67 3.15 17.55 6.97
C ASP A 67 2.67 18.53 8.03
N ALA A 68 2.74 18.10 9.29
CA ALA A 68 2.37 18.94 10.42
C ALA A 68 3.29 20.16 10.54
N ARG A 69 4.52 20.15 10.03
CA ARG A 69 5.54 21.20 10.25
C ARG A 69 5.36 22.45 9.37
N ARG A 70 4.16 22.69 8.84
CA ARG A 70 3.86 23.85 7.98
C ARG A 70 3.59 25.09 8.83
N GLU A 71 3.83 26.26 8.25
CA GLU A 71 3.46 27.55 8.87
C GLU A 71 4.05 27.76 10.28
N GLY A 72 5.25 27.20 10.52
CA GLY A 72 5.99 27.39 11.77
C GLY A 72 5.52 26.55 12.96
N ARG A 73 4.49 25.69 12.82
CA ARG A 73 4.06 24.80 13.90
C ARG A 73 4.94 23.54 13.99
N LYS A 74 5.04 22.98 15.20
CA LYS A 74 5.81 21.73 15.44
C LYS A 74 4.99 20.47 15.15
N ALA A 75 3.71 20.49 15.49
CA ALA A 75 2.80 19.34 15.39
C ALA A 75 1.37 19.81 15.13
N ALA A 76 0.53 18.89 14.68
CA ALA A 76 -0.90 19.04 14.49
C ALA A 76 -1.58 17.68 14.65
N SER A 77 -2.83 17.67 15.09
CA SER A 77 -3.65 16.47 15.14
C SER A 77 -4.08 16.03 13.73
N VAL A 78 -4.46 14.76 13.59
CA VAL A 78 -4.98 14.22 12.32
C VAL A 78 -6.24 14.98 11.89
N ASP A 79 -7.11 15.34 12.83
CA ASP A 79 -8.36 16.06 12.56
C ASP A 79 -8.09 17.48 12.02
N GLU A 80 -7.13 18.19 12.60
CA GLU A 80 -6.71 19.52 12.10
C GLU A 80 -6.17 19.41 10.68
N LEU A 81 -5.25 18.47 10.44
CA LEU A 81 -4.67 18.25 9.11
C LEU A 81 -5.72 17.83 8.09
N CYS A 82 -6.69 17.02 8.49
CA CYS A 82 -7.80 16.57 7.64
C CYS A 82 -8.64 17.77 7.18
N ARG A 83 -9.04 18.62 8.13
CA ARG A 83 -9.85 19.82 7.87
C ARG A 83 -9.10 20.84 7.00
N GLU A 84 -7.84 21.12 7.32
CA GLU A 84 -7.00 22.04 6.55
C GLU A 84 -6.78 21.57 5.11
N ALA A 85 -6.63 20.26 4.92
CA ALA A 85 -6.48 19.67 3.60
C ALA A 85 -7.80 19.57 2.81
N GLY A 86 -8.95 19.79 3.47
CA GLY A 86 -10.26 19.46 2.91
C GLY A 86 -10.41 17.98 2.56
N ALA A 87 -9.75 17.11 3.33
CA ALA A 87 -9.74 15.67 3.08
C ALA A 87 -11.04 15.01 3.54
N LEU A 88 -11.47 13.97 2.82
CA LEU A 88 -12.62 13.15 3.23
C LEU A 88 -12.25 12.24 4.41
N VAL A 89 -11.01 11.77 4.45
CA VAL A 89 -10.48 10.91 5.51
C VAL A 89 -8.98 11.16 5.68
N ALA A 90 -8.47 11.02 6.92
CA ALA A 90 -7.05 11.05 7.23
C ALA A 90 -6.72 10.01 8.31
N ILE A 91 -5.49 9.51 8.28
CA ILE A 91 -4.91 8.64 9.33
C ILE A 91 -3.49 9.12 9.66
N ASN A 92 -2.94 8.72 10.81
CA ASN A 92 -1.55 9.01 11.14
C ASN A 92 -0.59 8.27 10.19
N GLY A 93 0.51 8.92 9.78
CA GLY A 93 1.41 8.45 8.72
C GLY A 93 2.67 7.72 9.20
N THR A 94 3.71 8.49 9.58
CA THR A 94 5.01 7.95 9.99
C THR A 94 5.32 8.24 11.47
N PHE A 95 6.38 7.62 11.98
CA PHE A 95 6.94 7.90 13.30
C PHE A 95 7.72 9.22 13.30
N PHE A 96 7.80 9.83 14.48
CA PHE A 96 8.55 11.04 14.75
C PHE A 96 9.38 10.91 16.02
N ASP A 97 10.43 11.73 16.16
CA ASP A 97 11.23 11.85 17.38
C ASP A 97 10.55 12.74 18.43
N GLU A 98 11.19 12.92 19.59
CA GLU A 98 10.67 13.76 20.69
C GLU A 98 10.51 15.24 20.31
N ASP A 99 11.17 15.68 19.23
CA ASP A 99 11.06 17.02 18.66
C ASP A 99 10.04 17.11 17.51
N TYR A 100 9.23 16.07 17.31
CA TYR A 100 8.22 15.95 16.24
C TYR A 100 8.82 15.95 14.82
N ARG A 101 10.08 15.56 14.65
CA ARG A 101 10.68 15.37 13.32
C ARG A 101 10.39 13.97 12.81
N PRO A 102 9.89 13.80 11.57
CA PRO A 102 9.69 12.49 10.97
C PRO A 102 10.99 11.68 10.96
N LEU A 103 10.91 10.40 11.28
CA LEU A 103 12.10 9.55 11.36
C LEU A 103 12.65 9.13 9.99
N GLY A 104 11.83 9.15 8.93
CA GLY A 104 12.21 8.72 7.58
C GLY A 104 11.53 9.52 6.47
N LEU A 105 11.59 8.99 5.24
CA LEU A 105 11.17 9.72 4.04
C LEU A 105 9.75 10.30 4.20
N VAL A 106 9.62 11.60 3.95
CA VAL A 106 8.34 12.28 3.76
C VAL A 106 8.46 13.08 2.47
N ALA A 107 7.58 12.84 1.51
CA ALA A 107 7.49 13.64 0.30
C ALA A 107 6.04 13.98 -0.02
N SER A 108 5.80 15.18 -0.56
CA SER A 108 4.47 15.65 -0.94
C SER A 108 4.59 16.68 -2.04
N ALA A 109 3.69 16.60 -3.03
CA ALA A 109 3.64 17.51 -4.17
C ALA A 109 5.00 17.65 -4.90
N GLY A 110 5.68 16.53 -5.11
CA GLY A 110 6.95 16.52 -5.85
C GLY A 110 8.15 17.08 -5.07
N ARG A 111 8.03 17.25 -3.75
CA ARG A 111 9.13 17.73 -2.89
C ARG A 111 9.41 16.76 -1.77
N GLU A 112 10.68 16.46 -1.54
CA GLU A 112 11.14 15.79 -0.33
C GLU A 112 11.10 16.77 0.83
N LEU A 113 10.37 16.42 1.88
CA LEU A 113 10.16 17.20 3.11
C LEU A 113 10.96 16.63 4.29
N ASN A 114 11.37 15.36 4.19
CA ASN A 114 12.23 14.70 5.15
C ASN A 114 12.99 13.55 4.45
N PRO A 115 14.29 13.36 4.72
CA PRO A 115 15.10 12.41 3.97
C PRO A 115 14.78 10.95 4.28
N LEU A 116 15.13 10.08 3.34
CA LEU A 116 15.09 8.63 3.53
C LEU A 116 15.96 8.18 4.69
N ARG A 117 15.39 7.37 5.59
CA ARG A 117 16.15 6.69 6.64
C ARG A 117 16.70 5.37 6.12
N ASN A 118 17.99 5.12 6.32
CA ASN A 118 18.61 3.85 5.96
C ASN A 118 18.29 2.75 7.01
N VAL A 119 17.07 2.21 6.95
CA VAL A 119 16.62 1.11 7.82
C VAL A 119 16.01 0.02 6.94
N SER A 120 16.66 -1.15 6.89
CA SER A 120 16.33 -2.24 5.95
C SER A 120 14.96 -2.90 6.19
N TRP A 121 14.47 -2.89 7.43
CA TRP A 121 13.18 -3.48 7.80
C TRP A 121 11.99 -2.51 7.65
N TRP A 122 12.24 -1.30 7.17
CA TRP A 122 11.21 -0.31 6.81
C TRP A 122 10.91 -0.35 5.31
N ALA A 123 9.78 0.22 4.93
CA ALA A 123 9.40 0.45 3.55
C ALA A 123 8.75 1.83 3.42
N ALA A 124 8.69 2.36 2.21
CA ALA A 124 7.89 3.53 1.92
C ALA A 124 6.68 3.18 1.07
N PHE A 125 5.53 3.69 1.47
CA PHE A 125 4.42 3.89 0.56
C PHE A 125 4.73 5.10 -0.31
N VAL A 126 4.63 4.93 -1.62
CA VAL A 126 4.90 5.98 -2.60
C VAL A 126 3.75 6.08 -3.59
N VAL A 127 3.42 7.30 -4.00
CA VAL A 127 2.50 7.62 -5.08
C VAL A 127 3.26 8.44 -6.10
N ARG A 128 3.15 8.04 -7.37
CA ARG A 128 3.77 8.74 -8.50
C ARG A 128 2.72 9.07 -9.53
N GLU A 129 2.84 10.27 -10.12
CA GLU A 129 2.10 10.57 -11.34
C GLU A 129 2.76 9.85 -12.52
N ARG A 130 1.92 9.22 -13.34
CA ARG A 130 2.31 8.45 -14.53
C ARG A 130 1.32 8.72 -15.65
N LYS A 131 1.71 8.37 -16.88
CA LYS A 131 0.78 8.35 -18.01
C LYS A 131 -0.38 7.38 -17.67
N GLY A 132 -1.60 7.90 -17.59
CA GLY A 132 -2.78 7.15 -17.14
C GLY A 132 -3.12 7.28 -15.65
N GLY A 133 -2.59 8.29 -14.95
CA GLY A 133 -2.98 8.69 -13.59
C GLY A 133 -2.01 8.24 -12.49
N ALA A 134 -2.34 8.62 -11.26
CA ALA A 134 -1.56 8.30 -10.08
C ALA A 134 -1.44 6.78 -9.85
N LYS A 135 -0.24 6.32 -9.51
CA LYS A 135 0.03 4.92 -9.17
C LYS A 135 0.72 4.81 -7.82
N ALA A 136 0.26 3.89 -6.98
CA ALA A 136 0.84 3.60 -5.68
C ALA A 136 1.70 2.33 -5.69
N GLU A 137 2.76 2.34 -4.88
CA GLU A 137 3.68 1.21 -4.70
C GLU A 137 4.19 1.17 -3.25
N ILE A 138 4.64 0.00 -2.80
CA ILE A 138 5.42 -0.15 -1.56
C ILE A 138 6.87 -0.49 -1.96
N LEU A 139 7.79 0.43 -1.71
CA LEU A 139 9.21 0.26 -2.00
C LEU A 139 10.00 -0.03 -0.72
N SER A 140 10.87 -1.04 -0.76
CA SER A 140 11.85 -1.25 0.31
C SER A 140 12.89 -0.14 0.37
N THR A 141 13.53 0.02 1.52
CA THR A 141 14.66 0.96 1.67
C THR A 141 15.76 0.71 0.64
N ALA A 142 16.08 -0.56 0.34
CA ALA A 142 17.09 -0.89 -0.69
C ALA A 142 16.69 -0.41 -2.09
N GLN A 143 15.42 -0.60 -2.48
CA GLN A 143 14.89 -0.09 -3.74
C GLN A 143 14.91 1.44 -3.80
N LEU A 144 14.63 2.10 -2.68
CA LEU A 144 14.70 3.56 -2.61
C LEU A 144 16.14 4.06 -2.72
N LEU A 145 17.09 3.39 -2.07
CA LEU A 145 18.51 3.79 -2.06
C LEU A 145 19.16 3.80 -3.45
N VAL A 146 18.72 2.92 -4.35
CA VAL A 146 19.23 2.87 -5.73
C VAL A 146 18.56 3.87 -6.67
N LEU A 147 17.46 4.52 -6.25
CA LEU A 147 16.90 5.65 -6.99
C LEU A 147 17.81 6.86 -6.79
N ALA A 148 18.08 7.58 -7.88
CA ALA A 148 18.75 8.88 -7.80
C ALA A 148 17.90 9.83 -6.93
N PRO A 149 18.51 10.74 -6.13
CA PRO A 149 17.76 11.69 -5.30
C PRO A 149 16.70 12.48 -6.08
N GLU A 150 17.01 12.89 -7.30
CA GLU A 150 16.11 13.55 -8.25
C GLU A 150 14.91 12.69 -8.65
N ASP A 151 14.99 11.36 -8.55
CA ASP A 151 13.88 10.43 -8.80
C ASP A 151 13.02 10.17 -7.55
N ARG A 152 13.50 10.59 -6.37
CA ARG A 152 12.74 10.57 -5.10
C ARG A 152 11.93 11.86 -4.92
N GLY A 153 12.43 12.99 -5.40
CA GLY A 153 11.67 14.24 -5.48
C GLY A 153 10.28 14.12 -6.12
N PRO A 154 10.10 13.51 -7.32
CA PRO A 154 8.84 13.49 -8.06
C PRO A 154 7.75 12.58 -7.48
N PHE A 155 7.87 12.12 -6.23
CA PHE A 155 6.74 11.50 -5.54
C PHE A 155 5.63 12.53 -5.34
N ALA A 156 4.42 12.22 -5.82
CA ALA A 156 3.22 13.00 -5.48
C ALA A 156 2.94 12.91 -3.98
N ALA A 157 3.21 11.73 -3.41
CA ALA A 157 3.20 11.45 -1.97
C ALA A 157 4.22 10.35 -1.65
N ALA A 158 4.94 10.45 -0.54
CA ALA A 158 5.70 9.34 0.02
C ALA A 158 5.78 9.42 1.55
N LEU A 159 5.66 8.26 2.21
CA LEU A 159 5.86 8.10 3.64
C LEU A 159 6.62 6.79 3.91
N GLN A 160 7.78 6.88 4.55
CA GLN A 160 8.51 5.72 5.04
C GLN A 160 8.09 5.40 6.48
N SER A 161 7.78 4.14 6.74
CA SER A 161 7.44 3.63 8.07
C SER A 161 7.77 2.15 8.18
N GLY A 162 7.70 1.58 9.38
CA GLY A 162 7.93 0.17 9.59
C GLY A 162 7.30 -0.39 10.86
N PRO A 163 7.35 -1.72 11.05
CA PRO A 163 7.93 -2.71 10.13
C PRO A 163 7.05 -2.96 8.90
N ARG A 164 7.66 -3.40 7.80
CA ARG A 164 6.91 -3.98 6.68
C ARG A 164 6.27 -5.30 7.12
N THR A 165 4.94 -5.39 7.06
CA THR A 165 4.18 -6.56 7.55
C THR A 165 3.93 -7.62 6.48
N VAL A 166 3.89 -7.23 5.20
CA VAL A 166 3.69 -8.13 4.06
C VAL A 166 4.74 -7.87 2.99
N ALA A 167 5.42 -8.92 2.53
CA ALA A 167 6.39 -8.88 1.45
C ALA A 167 6.10 -9.98 0.43
N SER A 168 6.00 -9.61 -0.85
CA SER A 168 5.74 -10.56 -1.95
C SER A 168 4.52 -11.46 -1.70
N GLY A 169 3.43 -10.87 -1.22
CA GLY A 169 2.18 -11.57 -0.89
C GLY A 169 2.21 -12.43 0.37
N ARG A 170 3.31 -12.43 1.13
CA ARG A 170 3.48 -13.24 2.35
C ARG A 170 3.66 -12.37 3.58
N ALA A 171 3.01 -12.76 4.68
CA ALA A 171 3.23 -12.12 5.97
C ALA A 171 4.69 -12.29 6.41
N VAL A 172 5.28 -11.22 6.94
CA VAL A 172 6.62 -11.23 7.53
C VAL A 172 6.49 -11.66 8.99
N LYS A 173 7.39 -12.53 9.46
CA LYS A 173 7.45 -12.89 10.88
C LYS A 173 7.96 -11.70 11.68
N LEU A 174 7.12 -11.19 12.57
CA LEU A 174 7.45 -10.09 13.48
C LEU A 174 7.36 -10.57 14.92
N LYS A 175 7.98 -9.83 15.83
CA LYS A 175 7.79 -10.04 17.27
C LYS A 175 6.32 -9.78 17.62
N GLU A 176 5.72 -10.70 18.36
CA GLU A 176 4.35 -10.56 18.86
C GLU A 176 4.26 -9.37 19.83
N GLN A 177 3.23 -8.56 19.62
CA GLN A 177 2.95 -7.37 20.40
C GLN A 177 1.51 -6.93 20.16
N SER A 178 0.86 -6.39 21.19
CA SER A 178 -0.46 -5.77 21.10
C SER A 178 -0.33 -4.26 21.29
N ALA A 179 -0.84 -3.50 20.32
CA ALA A 179 -0.97 -2.04 20.39
C ALA A 179 -1.94 -1.58 19.28
N ALA A 180 -2.47 -0.37 19.38
CA ALA A 180 -3.14 0.29 18.26
C ALA A 180 -2.17 0.42 17.07
N ARG A 181 -2.64 0.18 15.85
CA ARG A 181 -1.83 0.20 14.63
C ARG A 181 -2.55 0.90 13.51
N SER A 182 -1.82 1.72 12.76
CA SER A 182 -2.22 2.11 11.41
C SER A 182 -1.34 1.41 10.38
N ALA A 183 -1.90 1.14 9.21
CA ALA A 183 -1.15 0.59 8.08
C ALA A 183 -1.70 1.08 6.74
N VAL A 184 -0.86 1.00 5.72
CA VAL A 184 -1.23 1.21 4.32
C VAL A 184 -0.86 -0.03 3.52
N CYS A 185 -1.78 -0.45 2.66
CA CYS A 185 -1.61 -1.59 1.77
C CYS A 185 -1.91 -1.15 0.35
N VAL A 186 -1.08 -1.58 -0.61
CA VAL A 186 -1.35 -1.42 -2.04
C VAL A 186 -1.86 -2.77 -2.53
N THR A 187 -3.15 -2.85 -2.90
CA THR A 187 -3.74 -4.08 -3.45
C THR A 187 -3.41 -4.22 -4.93
N ASP A 188 -3.42 -3.09 -5.64
CA ASP A 188 -2.94 -2.92 -7.01
C ASP A 188 -2.49 -1.46 -7.19
N PRO A 189 -1.82 -1.11 -8.30
CA PRO A 189 -1.27 0.23 -8.47
C PRO A 189 -2.29 1.38 -8.37
N THR A 190 -3.59 1.12 -8.51
CA THR A 190 -4.65 2.14 -8.42
C THR A 190 -5.50 2.04 -7.17
N HIS A 191 -5.34 1.00 -6.36
CA HIS A 191 -6.14 0.80 -5.15
C HIS A 191 -5.29 0.62 -3.90
N VAL A 192 -5.66 1.39 -2.88
CA VAL A 192 -4.99 1.42 -1.59
C VAL A 192 -6.01 1.07 -0.50
N ILE A 193 -5.57 0.32 0.51
CA ILE A 193 -6.32 0.12 1.75
C ILE A 193 -5.57 0.81 2.89
N LEU A 194 -6.26 1.71 3.58
CA LEU A 194 -5.85 2.26 4.87
C LEU A 194 -6.47 1.41 5.98
N VAL A 195 -5.69 1.09 7.01
CA VAL A 195 -6.12 0.27 8.16
C VAL A 195 -5.86 1.04 9.45
N THR A 196 -6.83 1.04 10.37
CA THR A 196 -6.67 1.52 11.75
C THR A 196 -7.37 0.60 12.76
#